data_AF-A0A820CNT2-F1
#
_entry.id   AF-A0A820CNT2-F1
#
_cell.length_a   1.000
_cell.length_b   1.000
_cell.length_c   1.000
_cell.angle_alpha   90.00
_cell.angle_beta   90.00
_cell.angle_gamma   90.00
#
_symmetry.space_group_name_H-M   'P 1'
#
loop_
_entity.id
_entity.type
_entity.pdbx_description
1 polymer ?
#
loop_
_entity_poly.entity_id
_entity_poly.type
_entity_poly.pdbx_seq_one_letter_code
_entity_poly.pdbx_strand_id
1 'polypeptide(L)'
;MGAPRGSELDYLFGMPFINDSQWMPWHGIQRRQVFTYVDEEISNYTMQLFVNFARYGEPTPGGFLREYTPPSLERPSGLIYSPSGYALRLNIAWLPQLVQNMTYLLIDRYPCLQTNYRFDAAGFWSEYWPTAFQRRLTPIPTKYYKHAIMNHRDTTIVMFFLMGGLILSFIMLIILCGILFIRVRTESKQHTNKNIINHRQTKFINNE
;
A
#
# COMPACT_ATOMS: atom_id res chain seq x y z
N MET A 1 18.01 -11.83 -16.96
CA MET A 1 17.70 -10.52 -16.36
C MET A 1 17.31 -9.58 -17.49
N GLY A 2 16.42 -8.62 -17.27
CA GLY A 2 16.04 -7.62 -18.29
C GLY A 2 17.09 -6.52 -18.46
N ALA A 3 16.81 -5.55 -19.33
CA ALA A 3 17.65 -4.36 -19.48
C ALA A 3 17.55 -3.46 -18.22
N PRO A 4 18.66 -3.14 -17.55
CA PRO A 4 18.65 -2.25 -16.40
C PRO A 4 18.40 -0.81 -16.84
N ARG A 5 17.89 0.01 -15.93
CA ARG A 5 17.63 1.43 -16.22
C ARG A 5 18.90 2.14 -16.69
N GLY A 6 18.81 2.85 -17.80
CA GLY A 6 19.89 3.68 -18.32
C GLY A 6 20.94 2.91 -19.14
N SER A 7 20.76 1.60 -19.39
CA SER A 7 21.64 0.87 -20.31
C SER A 7 21.44 1.30 -21.76
N GLU A 8 20.26 1.80 -22.11
CA GLU A 8 19.95 2.32 -23.45
C GLU A 8 20.83 3.50 -23.86
N LEU A 9 21.33 4.27 -22.88
CA LEU A 9 22.20 5.42 -23.14
C LEU A 9 23.54 4.99 -23.74
N ASP A 10 24.05 3.82 -23.33
CA ASP A 10 25.31 3.32 -23.85
C ASP A 10 25.21 3.08 -25.36
N TYR A 11 24.09 2.52 -25.82
CA TYR A 11 23.81 2.27 -27.23
C TYR A 11 23.47 3.56 -27.99
N LEU A 12 22.75 4.49 -27.36
CA LEU A 12 22.40 5.77 -27.98
C LEU A 12 23.62 6.68 -28.22
N PHE A 13 24.61 6.62 -27.33
CA PHE A 13 25.81 7.45 -27.42
C PHE A 13 27.01 6.75 -28.07
N GLY A 14 26.82 5.55 -28.63
CA GLY A 14 27.89 4.86 -29.35
C GLY A 14 28.98 4.29 -28.46
N MET A 15 28.71 4.04 -27.17
CA MET A 15 29.68 3.46 -26.24
C MET A 15 30.32 2.15 -26.73
N PRO A 16 29.62 1.26 -27.45
CA PRO A 16 30.23 0.06 -28.04
C PRO A 16 31.38 0.35 -29.03
N PHE A 17 31.40 1.51 -29.68
CA PHE A 17 32.45 1.89 -30.64
C PHE A 17 33.68 2.51 -29.98
N ILE A 18 33.60 2.86 -28.70
CA ILE A 18 34.71 3.49 -27.98
C ILE A 18 35.70 2.41 -27.56
N ASN A 19 36.92 2.51 -28.08
CA ASN A 19 38.00 1.60 -27.72
C ASN A 19 38.40 1.77 -26.25
N ASP A 20 38.79 0.67 -25.61
CA ASP A 20 39.25 0.60 -24.21
C ASP A 20 40.41 1.57 -23.92
N SER A 21 41.24 1.87 -24.91
CA SER A 21 42.36 2.82 -24.81
C SER A 21 41.94 4.30 -24.80
N GLN A 22 40.75 4.62 -25.32
CA GLN A 22 40.21 6.00 -25.38
C GLN A 22 39.26 6.29 -24.21
N TRP A 23 39.06 5.31 -23.34
CA TRP A 23 38.15 5.37 -22.22
C TRP A 23 38.75 6.18 -21.07
N MET A 24 38.65 7.51 -21.13
CA MET A 24 39.04 8.38 -20.01
C MET A 24 37.85 8.63 -19.07
N PRO A 25 37.98 8.37 -17.75
CA PRO A 25 36.89 8.53 -16.79
C PRO A 25 36.59 10.01 -16.43
N TRP A 26 37.01 10.97 -17.25
CA TRP A 26 37.05 12.41 -16.93
C TRP A 26 35.68 13.03 -16.61
N HIS A 27 34.58 12.36 -16.92
CA HIS A 27 33.21 12.86 -16.64
C HIS A 27 32.38 11.97 -15.71
N GLY A 28 33.00 11.02 -15.01
CA GLY A 28 32.27 10.12 -14.09
C GLY A 28 31.33 9.12 -14.78
N ILE A 29 31.36 9.08 -16.11
CA ILE A 29 30.80 7.97 -16.88
C ILE A 29 31.71 6.78 -16.57
N GLN A 30 31.13 5.68 -16.09
CA GLN A 30 31.80 4.40 -15.85
C GLN A 30 31.27 3.34 -16.82
N ARG A 31 32.17 2.52 -17.38
CA ARG A 31 31.81 1.50 -18.36
C ARG A 31 31.05 0.43 -17.60
N ARG A 32 29.77 0.27 -17.90
CA ARG A 32 28.88 -0.62 -17.15
C ARG A 32 29.04 -2.08 -17.58
N GLN A 33 29.53 -2.31 -18.80
CA GLN A 33 29.65 -3.64 -19.38
C GLN A 33 30.74 -3.72 -20.46
N VAL A 34 31.15 -4.95 -20.78
CA VAL A 34 32.00 -5.24 -21.94
C VAL A 34 31.10 -5.38 -23.16
N PHE A 35 31.37 -4.58 -24.19
CA PHE A 35 30.59 -4.59 -25.43
C PHE A 35 31.10 -5.65 -26.40
N THR A 36 30.18 -6.23 -27.15
CA THR A 36 30.43 -7.20 -28.21
C THR A 36 30.05 -6.62 -29.56
N TYR A 37 30.38 -7.32 -30.65
CA TYR A 37 29.97 -6.92 -32.00
C TYR A 37 28.44 -6.76 -32.14
N VAL A 38 27.65 -7.51 -31.34
CA VAL A 38 26.19 -7.38 -31.34
C VAL A 38 25.77 -6.03 -30.76
N ASP A 39 26.49 -5.54 -29.75
CA ASP A 39 26.20 -4.25 -29.12
C ASP A 39 26.50 -3.08 -30.06
N GLU A 40 27.56 -3.20 -30.85
CA GLU A 40 27.87 -2.24 -31.92
C GLU A 40 26.73 -2.16 -32.94
N GLU A 41 26.17 -3.30 -33.36
CA GLU A 41 25.05 -3.32 -34.31
C GLU A 41 23.78 -2.70 -33.71
N ILE A 42 23.43 -3.05 -32.45
CA ILE A 42 22.30 -2.44 -31.74
C ILE A 42 22.49 -0.93 -31.58
N SER A 43 23.71 -0.49 -31.25
CA SER A 43 24.05 0.92 -31.10
C SER A 43 23.95 1.67 -32.42
N ASN A 44 24.49 1.12 -33.51
CA ASN A 44 24.37 1.70 -34.84
C ASN A 44 22.89 1.89 -35.24
N TYR A 45 22.07 0.85 -35.07
CA TYR A 45 20.65 0.91 -35.38
C TYR A 45 19.91 1.94 -34.52
N THR A 46 20.14 1.95 -33.20
CA THR A 46 19.51 2.89 -32.27
C THR A 46 19.89 4.33 -32.59
N MET A 47 21.17 4.61 -32.83
CA MET A 47 21.66 5.93 -33.23
C MET A 47 21.01 6.39 -34.54
N GLN A 48 20.90 5.50 -35.53
CA GLN A 48 20.24 5.83 -36.80
C GLN A 48 18.77 6.19 -36.61
N LEU A 49 18.02 5.40 -35.83
CA LEU A 49 16.62 5.71 -35.50
C LEU A 49 16.50 7.12 -34.89
N PHE A 50 17.36 7.45 -33.94
CA PHE A 50 17.36 8.76 -33.27
C PHE A 50 17.75 9.91 -34.20
N VAL A 51 18.80 9.74 -35.01
CA VAL A 51 19.25 10.77 -35.97
C VAL A 51 18.19 11.01 -37.04
N ASN A 52 17.58 9.95 -37.55
CA ASN A 52 16.49 10.04 -38.51
C ASN A 52 15.28 10.74 -37.91
N PHE A 53 14.88 10.36 -36.68
CA PHE A 53 13.80 11.03 -35.97
C PHE A 53 14.09 12.52 -35.75
N ALA A 54 15.31 12.87 -35.32
CA ALA A 54 15.71 14.27 -35.14
C ALA A 54 15.69 15.07 -36.45
N ARG A 55 16.01 14.44 -37.58
CA ARG A 55 16.08 15.10 -38.88
C ARG A 55 14.73 15.20 -39.61
N TYR A 56 13.90 14.17 -39.50
CA TYR A 56 12.69 14.03 -40.33
C TYR A 56 11.39 13.95 -39.51
N GLY A 57 11.47 13.82 -38.18
CA GLY A 57 10.32 13.52 -37.32
C GLY A 57 9.84 12.06 -37.44
N GLU A 58 10.52 11.23 -38.23
CA GLU A 58 10.21 9.82 -38.45
C GLU A 58 11.50 8.99 -38.23
N PRO A 59 11.50 7.97 -37.35
CA PRO A 59 12.71 7.18 -37.08
C PRO A 59 13.17 6.34 -38.29
N THR A 60 12.24 5.99 -39.16
CA THR A 60 12.50 5.21 -40.39
C THR A 60 11.86 5.89 -41.60
N PRO A 61 12.39 7.04 -42.04
CA PRO A 61 11.79 7.89 -43.06
C PRO A 61 11.68 7.15 -44.39
N GLY A 62 10.47 6.93 -44.89
CA GLY A 62 10.25 6.16 -46.13
C GLY A 62 10.10 4.64 -45.95
N GLY A 63 9.89 4.15 -44.72
CA GLY A 63 9.41 2.78 -44.44
C GLY A 63 10.32 1.64 -44.91
N PHE A 64 11.62 1.89 -45.03
CA PHE A 64 12.58 1.15 -45.85
C PHE A 64 12.36 -0.37 -46.04
N LEU A 65 11.67 -0.70 -47.14
CA LEU A 65 11.93 -1.87 -47.99
C LEU A 65 13.09 -1.63 -48.99
N ARG A 66 13.86 -0.53 -48.84
CA ARG A 66 15.02 -0.27 -49.69
C ARG A 66 16.25 -0.83 -49.00
N GLU A 67 16.85 -1.82 -49.64
CA GLU A 67 18.17 -2.38 -49.40
C GLU A 67 19.14 -1.26 -48.96
N TYR A 68 19.43 -1.23 -47.66
CA TYR A 68 20.30 -0.24 -47.06
C TYR A 68 21.72 -0.49 -47.57
N THR A 69 22.16 0.30 -48.54
CA THR A 69 23.58 0.44 -48.87
C THR A 69 24.11 1.54 -47.94
N PRO A 70 24.94 1.23 -46.94
CA PRO A 70 25.49 2.25 -46.06
C PRO A 70 26.19 3.35 -46.87
N PRO A 71 26.08 4.63 -46.48
CA PRO A 71 26.78 5.71 -47.15
C PRO A 71 28.29 5.44 -47.04
N SER A 72 28.92 5.12 -48.17
CA SER A 72 30.35 5.11 -48.45
C SER A 72 31.26 5.17 -47.21
N LEU A 73 31.41 4.04 -46.53
CA LEU A 73 32.77 3.67 -46.17
C LEU A 73 33.41 3.24 -47.49
N GLU A 74 34.34 4.03 -48.00
CA GLU A 74 35.46 3.50 -48.78
C GLU A 74 36.17 2.47 -47.89
N ARG A 75 35.59 1.27 -47.78
CA ARG A 75 36.22 0.14 -47.13
C ARG A 75 37.33 -0.30 -48.07
N PRO A 76 38.59 -0.38 -47.59
CA PRO A 76 39.67 -0.94 -48.37
C PRO A 76 39.23 -2.31 -48.88
N SER A 77 39.53 -2.56 -50.16
CA SER A 77 39.27 -3.77 -50.92
C SER A 77 40.00 -4.99 -50.35
N GLY A 78 39.57 -5.41 -49.17
CA GLY A 78 39.96 -6.62 -48.47
C GLY A 78 38.73 -7.14 -47.74
N LEU A 79 37.86 -7.83 -48.50
CA LEU A 79 36.67 -8.49 -47.97
C LEU A 79 37.06 -9.49 -46.87
N ILE A 80 36.95 -9.08 -45.61
CA ILE A 80 36.53 -9.99 -44.56
C ILE A 80 35.03 -9.80 -44.48
N TYR A 81 34.28 -10.77 -45.01
CA TYR A 81 32.87 -10.95 -44.65
C TYR A 81 32.76 -10.72 -43.14
N SER A 82 31.88 -9.82 -42.68
CA SER A 82 31.39 -9.96 -41.31
C SER A 82 30.85 -11.40 -41.24
N PRO A 83 31.41 -12.32 -40.43
CA PRO A 83 31.05 -13.75 -40.46
C PRO A 83 29.60 -14.01 -40.06
N SER A 84 28.88 -12.94 -39.76
CA SER A 84 27.72 -12.88 -38.94
C SER A 84 26.68 -12.15 -39.79
N GLY A 85 25.78 -12.89 -40.45
CA GLY A 85 24.68 -12.37 -41.29
C GLY A 85 23.60 -11.59 -40.50
N TYR A 86 24.01 -10.71 -39.58
CA TYR A 86 23.17 -9.95 -38.65
C TYR A 86 22.95 -8.51 -39.10
N ALA A 87 23.84 -7.91 -39.90
CA ALA A 87 23.64 -6.58 -40.48
C ALA A 87 22.37 -6.45 -41.34
N LEU A 88 21.92 -7.54 -41.97
CA LEU A 88 20.64 -7.61 -42.71
C LEU A 88 19.42 -7.79 -41.80
N ARG A 89 19.59 -8.18 -40.53
CA ARG A 89 18.49 -8.50 -39.59
C ARG A 89 17.96 -7.30 -38.82
N LEU A 90 18.74 -6.22 -38.69
CA LEU A 90 18.30 -4.96 -38.05
C LEU A 90 17.52 -4.03 -39.00
N ASN A 91 16.86 -4.58 -40.03
CA ASN A 91 16.14 -3.82 -41.04
C ASN A 91 14.63 -3.84 -40.80
N ILE A 92 14.19 -3.30 -39.66
CA ILE A 92 12.77 -3.20 -39.31
C ILE A 92 12.36 -1.73 -39.22
N ALA A 93 11.24 -1.42 -39.86
CA ALA A 93 10.62 -0.10 -39.81
C ALA A 93 9.98 0.15 -38.44
N TRP A 94 10.22 1.31 -37.84
CA TRP A 94 9.50 1.73 -36.66
C TRP A 94 8.18 2.37 -37.11
N LEU A 95 7.12 1.58 -37.09
CA LEU A 95 5.78 2.08 -37.44
C LEU A 95 5.25 3.04 -36.37
N PRO A 96 4.51 4.09 -36.78
CA PRO A 96 3.86 4.99 -35.84
C PRO A 96 2.91 4.22 -34.93
N GLN A 97 2.81 4.67 -33.68
CA GLN A 97 1.92 4.05 -32.71
C GLN A 97 0.46 4.35 -33.09
N LEU A 98 -0.29 3.30 -33.41
CA LEU A 98 -1.74 3.41 -33.61
C LEU A 98 -2.46 3.15 -32.30
N VAL A 99 -3.43 3.99 -31.93
CA VAL A 99 -4.20 3.87 -30.68
C VAL A 99 -4.89 2.50 -30.55
N GLN A 100 -5.32 1.92 -31.68
CA GLN A 100 -6.03 0.64 -31.69
C GLN A 100 -5.12 -0.57 -31.43
N ASN A 101 -3.84 -0.49 -31.81
CA ASN A 101 -2.94 -1.64 -31.78
C ASN A 101 -1.72 -1.44 -30.86
N MET A 102 -1.55 -0.22 -30.33
CA MET A 102 -0.49 0.18 -29.40
C MET A 102 0.87 -0.40 -29.79
N THR A 103 1.20 -0.24 -31.07
CA THR A 103 2.42 -0.80 -31.68
C THR A 103 3.65 -0.14 -31.10
N TYR A 104 4.66 -0.94 -30.80
CA TYR A 104 5.96 -0.48 -30.34
C TYR A 104 7.07 -1.32 -30.95
N LEU A 105 8.25 -0.72 -31.08
CA LEU A 105 9.45 -1.41 -31.54
C LEU A 105 10.18 -1.99 -30.33
N LEU A 106 10.34 -3.32 -30.28
CA LEU A 106 11.28 -3.97 -29.40
C LEU A 106 12.68 -3.84 -30.02
N ILE A 107 13.60 -3.19 -29.32
CA ILE A 107 15.02 -3.10 -29.71
C ILE A 107 15.79 -4.11 -28.84
N ASP A 108 16.34 -5.13 -29.49
CA ASP A 108 17.17 -6.17 -28.90
C ASP A 108 18.09 -6.72 -30.02
N ARG A 109 18.79 -7.84 -29.77
CA ARG A 109 19.56 -8.58 -30.79
C ARG A 109 18.74 -8.87 -32.06
N TYR A 110 17.43 -9.06 -31.92
CA TYR A 110 16.49 -9.22 -33.03
C TYR A 110 15.34 -8.24 -32.83
N PRO A 111 15.40 -7.03 -33.42
CA PRO A 111 14.34 -6.07 -33.27
C PRO A 111 13.05 -6.62 -33.87
N CYS A 112 11.91 -6.27 -33.31
CA CYS A 112 10.62 -6.63 -33.89
C CYS A 112 9.52 -5.66 -33.47
N LEU A 113 8.52 -5.52 -34.32
CA LEU A 113 7.30 -4.81 -33.94
C LEU A 113 6.44 -5.71 -33.09
N GLN A 114 6.00 -5.18 -31.96
CA GLN A 114 5.08 -5.82 -31.05
C GLN A 114 3.91 -4.88 -30.74
N THR A 115 2.89 -5.42 -30.11
CA THR A 115 1.68 -4.70 -29.73
C THR A 115 1.45 -4.86 -28.23
N ASN A 116 0.68 -3.93 -27.65
CA ASN A 116 0.16 -4.06 -26.29
C ASN A 116 1.25 -4.24 -25.20
N TYR A 117 2.30 -3.40 -25.23
CA TYR A 117 3.36 -3.44 -24.22
C TYR A 117 2.79 -3.35 -22.80
N ARG A 118 2.81 -4.48 -22.07
CA ARG A 118 2.33 -4.61 -20.69
C ARG A 118 0.92 -4.04 -20.48
N PHE A 119 0.04 -4.20 -21.46
CA PHE A 119 -1.28 -3.56 -21.47
C PHE A 119 -2.11 -3.87 -20.21
N ASP A 120 -2.15 -5.12 -19.75
CA ASP A 120 -2.88 -5.52 -18.54
C ASP A 120 -2.34 -4.84 -17.27
N ALA A 121 -1.01 -4.75 -17.16
CA ALA A 121 -0.38 -4.09 -16.02
C ALA A 121 -0.57 -2.56 -16.08
N ALA A 122 -0.52 -1.97 -17.27
CA ALA A 122 -0.82 -0.57 -17.47
C ALA A 122 -2.27 -0.28 -17.07
N GLY A 123 -3.24 -1.06 -17.56
CA GLY A 123 -4.66 -0.97 -17.21
C GLY A 123 -4.93 -1.15 -15.72
N PHE A 124 -4.20 -2.05 -15.05
CA PHE A 124 -4.25 -2.17 -13.60
C PHE A 124 -3.91 -0.84 -12.90
N TRP A 125 -2.80 -0.21 -13.28
CA TRP A 125 -2.34 1.03 -12.65
C TRP A 125 -3.13 2.26 -13.09
N SER A 126 -3.63 2.32 -14.33
CA SER A 126 -4.32 3.48 -14.88
C SER A 126 -5.82 3.48 -14.64
N GLU A 127 -6.47 2.32 -14.63
CA GLU A 127 -7.93 2.21 -14.53
C GLU A 127 -8.38 1.58 -13.21
N TYR A 128 -7.88 0.37 -12.92
CA TYR A 128 -8.34 -0.40 -11.77
C TYR A 128 -7.92 0.27 -10.45
N TRP A 129 -6.63 0.58 -10.30
CA TRP A 129 -6.07 1.09 -9.04
C TRP A 129 -6.72 2.42 -8.59
N PRO A 130 -6.88 3.44 -9.46
CA PRO A 130 -7.58 4.67 -9.09
C PRO A 130 -9.04 4.41 -8.70
N THR A 131 -9.74 3.54 -9.42
CA THR A 131 -11.15 3.20 -9.15
C THR A 131 -11.29 2.47 -7.80
N ALA A 132 -10.41 1.50 -7.52
CA ALA A 132 -10.39 0.77 -6.27
C ALA A 132 -10.06 1.69 -5.09
N PHE A 133 -9.12 2.62 -5.29
CA PHE A 133 -8.75 3.63 -4.29
C PHE A 133 -9.92 4.57 -4.00
N GLN A 134 -10.60 5.07 -5.03
CA GLN A 134 -11.78 5.93 -4.88
C GLN A 134 -12.93 5.23 -4.15
N ARG A 135 -13.17 3.94 -4.43
CA ARG A 135 -14.17 3.12 -3.71
C ARG A 135 -13.81 2.87 -2.23
N ARG A 136 -12.52 2.83 -1.87
CA ARG A 136 -12.11 2.80 -0.45
C ARG A 136 -12.34 4.14 0.25
N LEU A 137 -12.18 5.24 -0.49
CA LEU A 137 -12.39 6.59 0.04
C LEU A 137 -13.87 6.98 0.11
N THR A 138 -14.75 6.37 -0.69
CA THR A 138 -16.19 6.50 -0.44
C THR A 138 -16.46 5.88 0.92
N PRO A 139 -16.88 6.66 1.94
CA PRO A 139 -17.23 6.10 3.22
C PRO A 139 -18.40 5.16 2.95
N ILE A 140 -18.15 3.86 2.95
CA ILE A 140 -19.23 2.91 3.23
C ILE A 140 -19.71 3.38 4.60
N PRO A 141 -20.95 3.87 4.76
CA PRO A 141 -21.43 4.19 6.08
C PRO A 141 -21.40 2.86 6.81
N THR A 142 -20.37 2.64 7.62
CA THR A 142 -20.42 1.64 8.67
C THR A 142 -21.68 2.00 9.41
N LYS A 143 -22.71 1.14 9.32
CA LYS A 143 -23.88 1.26 10.20
C LYS A 143 -23.30 1.32 11.59
N TYR A 144 -23.20 2.52 12.13
CA TYR A 144 -22.85 2.72 13.52
C TYR A 144 -24.01 2.08 14.26
N TYR A 145 -23.82 0.83 14.70
CA TYR A 145 -24.70 0.26 15.70
C TYR A 145 -24.50 1.16 16.92
N LYS A 146 -25.42 2.10 17.11
CA LYS A 146 -25.47 3.03 18.25
C LYS A 146 -25.78 2.28 19.57
N HIS A 147 -25.53 0.98 19.62
CA HIS A 147 -25.90 0.06 20.67
C HIS A 147 -24.74 -0.88 20.96
N ALA A 148 -24.40 -0.99 22.24
CA ALA A 148 -23.25 -1.68 22.83
C ALA A 148 -21.93 -0.95 22.53
N ILE A 149 -21.51 0.02 23.34
CA ILE A 149 -21.07 -0.17 24.72
C ILE A 149 -21.38 1.14 25.45
N MET A 150 -22.15 1.07 26.53
CA MET A 150 -22.37 2.21 27.42
C MET A 150 -21.01 2.82 27.77
N ASN A 151 -20.84 4.11 27.52
CA ASN A 151 -19.56 4.80 27.67
C ASN A 151 -19.02 4.52 29.09
N HIS A 152 -17.71 4.33 29.27
CA HIS A 152 -17.16 4.02 30.60
C HIS A 152 -17.58 5.06 31.67
N ARG A 153 -17.78 6.30 31.22
CA ARG A 153 -18.31 7.40 32.03
C ARG A 153 -19.79 7.22 32.44
N ASP A 154 -20.62 6.60 31.59
CA ASP A 154 -22.03 6.38 31.89
C ASP A 154 -22.23 5.16 32.80
N THR A 155 -21.41 4.12 32.63
CA THR A 155 -21.42 2.93 33.51
C THR A 155 -20.96 3.25 34.93
N THR A 156 -19.93 4.09 35.08
CA THR A 156 -19.43 4.52 36.39
C THR A 156 -20.47 5.34 37.15
N ILE A 157 -21.17 6.26 36.48
CA ILE A 157 -22.24 7.07 37.09
C ILE A 157 -23.37 6.17 37.63
N VAL A 158 -23.85 5.21 36.83
CA VAL A 158 -24.93 4.30 37.26
C VAL A 158 -24.52 3.43 38.44
N MET A 159 -23.26 2.94 38.46
CA MET A 159 -22.76 2.17 39.59
C MET A 159 -22.70 2.98 40.89
N PHE A 160 -22.31 4.25 40.85
CA PHE A 160 -22.30 5.10 42.05
C PHE A 160 -23.70 5.32 42.62
N PHE A 161 -24.71 5.54 41.78
CA PHE A 161 -26.09 5.69 42.24
C PHE A 161 -26.65 4.40 42.86
N LEU A 162 -26.36 3.24 42.27
CA LEU A 162 -26.81 1.95 42.81
C LEU A 162 -26.15 1.63 44.15
N MET A 163 -24.82 1.80 44.25
CA MET A 163 -24.09 1.57 45.49
C MET A 163 -24.51 2.56 46.59
N GLY A 164 -24.69 3.84 46.24
CA GLY A 164 -25.20 4.84 47.18
C GLY A 164 -26.60 4.50 47.68
N GLY A 165 -27.49 4.06 46.79
CA GLY A 165 -28.85 3.64 47.15
C GLY A 165 -28.88 2.44 48.10
N LEU A 166 -28.03 1.43 47.87
CA LEU A 166 -27.91 0.26 48.75
C LEU A 166 -27.37 0.61 50.14
N ILE A 167 -26.41 1.52 50.23
CA ILE A 167 -25.86 1.95 51.52
C ILE A 167 -26.94 2.71 52.31
N LEU A 168 -27.67 3.61 51.67
CA LEU A 168 -28.76 4.36 52.32
C LEU A 168 -29.88 3.43 52.81
N SER A 169 -30.25 2.41 52.02
CA SER A 169 -31.27 1.44 52.46
C SER A 169 -30.81 0.63 53.68
N PHE A 170 -29.54 0.25 53.74
CA PHE A 170 -28.96 -0.44 54.89
C PHE A 170 -28.97 0.43 56.16
N ILE A 171 -28.62 1.71 56.03
CA ILE A 171 -28.66 2.67 57.14
C ILE A 171 -30.09 2.80 57.66
N MET A 172 -31.07 2.93 56.77
CA MET A 172 -32.49 3.01 57.15
C MET A 172 -32.97 1.75 57.86
N LEU A 173 -32.51 0.58 57.44
CA LEU A 173 -32.85 -0.70 58.06
C LEU A 173 -32.25 -0.81 59.47
N ILE A 174 -31.00 -0.38 59.67
CA ILE A 174 -30.36 -0.32 61.00
C ILE A 174 -31.13 0.61 61.93
N ILE A 175 -31.54 1.80 61.44
CA ILE A 175 -32.32 2.76 62.23
C ILE A 175 -33.67 2.15 62.62
N LEU A 176 -34.37 1.51 61.69
CA LEU A 176 -35.64 0.84 61.96
C LEU A 176 -35.50 -0.29 62.99
N CYS A 177 -34.47 -1.15 62.84
CA CYS A 177 -34.17 -2.18 63.81
C CYS A 177 -33.84 -1.58 65.19
N GLY A 178 -33.12 -0.45 65.24
CA GLY A 178 -32.83 0.27 66.48
C GLY A 178 -34.11 0.78 67.17
N ILE A 179 -35.02 1.39 66.40
CA ILE A 179 -36.32 1.86 66.92
C ILE A 179 -37.15 0.68 67.48
N LEU A 180 -37.23 -0.42 66.72
CA LEU A 180 -37.94 -1.62 67.15
C LEU A 180 -37.31 -2.23 68.41
N PHE A 181 -35.99 -2.28 68.49
CA PHE A 181 -35.27 -2.79 69.65
C PHE A 181 -35.52 -1.94 70.91
N ILE A 182 -35.48 -0.61 70.77
CA ILE A 182 -35.80 0.30 71.88
C ILE A 182 -37.24 0.07 72.35
N ARG A 183 -38.19 -0.06 71.43
CA ARG A 183 -39.62 -0.29 71.75
C ARG A 183 -39.84 -1.61 72.49
N VAL A 184 -39.29 -2.71 71.99
CA VAL A 184 -39.37 -4.03 72.67
C VAL A 184 -38.74 -3.98 74.05
N ARG A 185 -37.58 -3.31 74.19
CA ARG A 185 -36.92 -3.16 75.49
C ARG A 185 -37.75 -2.32 76.47
N THR A 186 -38.42 -1.27 76.01
CA THR A 186 -39.33 -0.48 76.86
C THR A 186 -40.53 -1.30 77.33
N GLU A 187 -41.14 -2.11 76.46
CA GLU A 187 -42.27 -2.98 76.82
C GLU A 187 -41.83 -4.09 77.80
N SER A 188 -40.67 -4.71 77.59
CA SER A 188 -40.10 -5.70 78.51
C SER A 188 -39.83 -5.13 79.91
N LYS A 189 -39.30 -3.90 80.00
CA LYS A 189 -39.10 -3.21 81.29
C LYS A 189 -40.44 -2.94 81.98
N GLN A 190 -41.48 -2.54 81.25
CA GLN A 190 -42.81 -2.32 81.80
C GLN A 190 -43.44 -3.62 82.32
N HIS A 191 -43.35 -4.73 81.58
CA HIS A 191 -43.82 -6.04 82.04
C HIS A 191 -43.10 -6.53 83.30
N THR A 192 -41.78 -6.38 83.33
CA THR A 192 -40.97 -6.76 84.50
C THR A 192 -41.35 -5.93 85.74
N ASN A 193 -41.55 -4.62 85.57
CA ASN A 193 -41.96 -3.74 86.67
C ASN A 193 -43.37 -4.08 87.19
N LYS A 194 -44.34 -4.34 86.29
CA LYS A 194 -45.68 -4.82 86.67
C LYS A 194 -45.62 -6.13 87.47
N ASN A 195 -44.80 -7.09 87.04
CA ASN A 195 -44.64 -8.36 87.76
C ASN A 195 -44.01 -8.17 89.16
N ILE A 196 -43.04 -7.26 89.32
CA ILE A 196 -42.45 -6.94 90.62
C ILE A 196 -43.49 -6.30 91.55
N ILE A 197 -44.32 -5.38 91.05
CA ILE A 197 -45.39 -4.73 91.82
C ILE A 197 -46.42 -5.78 92.28
N ASN A 198 -46.87 -6.66 91.39
CA ASN A 198 -47.84 -7.71 91.72
C ASN A 198 -47.26 -8.76 92.69
N HIS A 199 -45.96 -9.08 92.57
CA HIS A 199 -45.29 -9.98 93.52
C HIS A 199 -45.13 -9.35 94.91
N ARG A 200 -44.92 -8.03 94.99
CA ARG A 200 -44.93 -7.32 96.28
C ARG A 200 -46.33 -7.34 96.90
N GLN A 201 -47.38 -7.04 96.13
CA GLN A 201 -48.76 -7.07 96.65
C GLN A 201 -49.19 -8.46 97.16
N THR A 202 -48.82 -9.53 96.45
CA THR A 202 -49.11 -10.91 96.91
C THR A 202 -48.32 -11.32 98.15
N LYS A 203 -47.10 -10.83 98.34
CA LYS A 203 -46.34 -11.03 99.60
C LYS A 203 -46.91 -10.24 100.78
N PHE A 204 -47.49 -9.06 100.55
CA PHE A 204 -48.18 -8.31 101.61
C PHE A 204 -49.48 -9.00 102.07
N ILE A 205 -50.19 -9.66 101.16
CA ILE A 205 -51.46 -10.35 101.48
C ILE A 205 -51.24 -11.67 102.23
N ASN A 206 -50.09 -12.35 102.05
CA ASN A 206 -49.81 -13.64 102.67
C ASN A 206 -49.04 -13.57 104.00
N ASN A 207 -48.74 -12.36 104.51
CA ASN A 207 -47.98 -12.12 105.74
C ASN A 207 -48.82 -11.44 106.86
N GLU A 208 -50.14 -11.43 106.72
CA GLU A 208 -51.12 -11.15 107.80
C GLU A 208 -51.86 -12.45 108.18
#